data_AF-U1I2B2-F1
#
_entry.id   AF-U1I2B2-F1
#
_cell.length_a   1.000
_cell.length_b   1.000
_cell.length_c   1.000
_cell.angle_alpha   90.00
_cell.angle_beta   90.00
_cell.angle_gamma   90.00
#
_symmetry.space_group_name_H-M   'P 1'
#
loop_
_entity.id
_entity.type
_entity.pdbx_description
1 polymer ?
#
loop_
_entity_poly.entity_id
_entity_poly.type
_entity_poly.pdbx_seq_one_letter_code
_entity_poly.pdbx_strand_id
1 'polypeptide(L)' 'MAKVEEVVKDSEKWVVGTQLLQQRHGNIMSELVKFQDFSLFHLIPEQGLFVKGFGQAFEVMPNRQIDIVHLDQGHIK' A
#
# COMPACT_ATOMS: atom_id res chain seq x y z
N MET A 1 3.26 -2.31 10.31
CA MET A 1 1.85 -1.85 10.35
C MET A 1 1.70 -0.63 9.45
N ALA A 2 0.48 -0.22 9.11
CA ALA A 2 0.24 0.99 8.33
C ALA A 2 -0.77 1.88 9.06
N LYS A 3 -0.50 3.18 9.11
CA LYS A 3 -1.49 4.18 9.50
C LYS A 3 -2.48 4.36 8.36
N VAL A 4 -3.76 4.47 8.70
CA VAL A 4 -4.85 4.64 7.74
C VAL A 4 -5.50 6.00 7.95
N GLU A 5 -5.67 6.75 6.86
CA GLU A 5 -6.37 8.02 6.86
C GLU A 5 -7.47 7.97 5.80
N GLU A 6 -8.72 8.28 6.17
CA GLU A 6 -9.78 8.46 5.17
C GLU A 6 -9.51 9.72 4.36
N VAL A 7 -9.62 9.60 3.04
CA VAL A 7 -9.49 10.72 2.11
C VAL A 7 -10.86 11.33 1.90
N VAL A 8 -11.00 12.59 2.31
CA VAL A 8 -12.25 13.35 2.15
C VAL A 8 -12.68 13.36 0.68
N LYS A 9 -13.93 12.98 0.44
CA LYS A 9 -14.53 12.98 -0.91
C LYS A 9 -14.42 14.34 -1.57
N ASP A 10 -14.13 14.34 -2.87
CA ASP A 10 -13.94 15.53 -3.72
C ASP A 10 -12.80 16.48 -3.31
N SER A 11 -11.98 16.13 -2.30
CA SER A 11 -10.74 16.84 -2.02
C SER A 11 -9.71 16.69 -3.15
N GLU A 12 -8.69 17.53 -3.18
CA GLU A 12 -7.60 17.40 -4.15
C GLU A 12 -6.96 16.00 -4.13
N LYS A 13 -6.68 15.46 -2.94
CA LYS A 13 -6.15 14.10 -2.77
C LYS A 13 -7.10 13.03 -3.34
N TRP A 14 -8.41 13.24 -3.20
CA TRP A 14 -9.42 12.34 -3.76
C TRP A 14 -9.38 12.35 -5.29
N VAL A 15 -9.40 13.54 -5.90
CA VAL A 15 -9.36 13.71 -7.36
C VAL A 15 -8.12 13.05 -7.93
N VAL A 16 -6.94 13.34 -7.36
CA VAL A 16 -5.68 12.74 -7.81
C VAL A 16 -5.67 11.22 -7.61
N GLY A 17 -6.07 10.74 -6.43
CA GLY A 17 -6.08 9.31 -6.11
C GLY A 17 -7.00 8.50 -7.02
N THR A 18 -8.22 8.99 -7.26
CA THR A 18 -9.20 8.33 -8.13
C THR A 18 -8.77 8.35 -9.60
N GLN A 19 -8.16 9.42 -10.09
CA GLN A 19 -7.58 9.48 -11.44
C GLN A 19 -6.45 8.45 -11.62
N LEU A 20 -5.54 8.33 -10.65
CA LEU A 20 -4.46 7.35 -10.70
C LEU A 20 -4.99 5.90 -10.66
N LEU A 21 -6.02 5.65 -9.85
CA LEU A 21 -6.70 4.34 -9.82
C LEU A 21 -7.36 4.03 -11.16
N GLN A 22 -8.04 5.00 -11.78
CA GLN A 22 -8.63 4.85 -13.12
C GLN A 22 -7.57 4.58 -14.19
N GLN A 23 -6.44 5.30 -14.17
CA GLN A 23 -5.34 5.06 -15.11
C GLN A 23 -4.78 3.63 -14.97
N ARG A 24 -4.67 3.11 -13.75
CA ARG A 24 -4.08 1.79 -13.48
C ARG A 24 -5.04 0.63 -13.75
N HIS A 25 -6.32 0.80 -13.44
CA HIS A 25 -7.30 -0.30 -13.42
C HIS A 25 -8.40 -0.15 -14.48
N GLY A 26 -8.42 0.94 -15.24
CA GLY A 26 -9.36 1.18 -16.33
C GLY A 26 -10.79 1.43 -15.85
N ASN A 27 -11.74 1.15 -16.74
CA ASN A 27 -13.15 1.58 -16.62
C ASN A 27 -13.87 1.08 -15.36
N ILE A 28 -13.43 -0.02 -14.74
CA ILE A 28 -14.05 -0.51 -13.51
C ILE A 28 -13.96 0.52 -12.37
N MET A 29 -12.83 1.24 -12.27
CA MET A 29 -12.67 2.28 -11.26
C MET A 29 -13.54 3.50 -11.55
N SER A 30 -13.80 3.79 -12.83
CA SER A 30 -14.71 4.86 -13.22
C SER A 30 -16.14 4.60 -12.78
N GLU A 31 -16.57 3.33 -12.71
CA GLU A 31 -17.90 2.97 -12.19
C GLU A 31 -17.92 2.94 -10.66
N LEU A 32 -16.91 2.35 -10.02
CA LEU A 32 -16.84 2.24 -8.56
C LEU A 32 -16.83 3.60 -7.85
N VAL A 33 -16.08 4.57 -8.37
CA VAL A 33 -15.96 5.91 -7.75
C VAL A 33 -17.28 6.70 -7.75
N LYS A 34 -18.22 6.35 -8.63
CA LYS A 34 -19.55 6.99 -8.68
C LYS A 34 -20.44 6.59 -7.52
N PHE A 35 -20.17 5.46 -6.86
CA PHE A 35 -21.00 5.00 -5.76
C PHE A 35 -20.88 5.95 -4.56
N GLN A 36 -22.02 6.25 -3.93
CA GLN A 36 -22.06 7.20 -2.83
C GLN A 36 -21.30 6.69 -1.60
N ASP A 37 -21.32 5.37 -1.41
CA ASP A 37 -20.66 4.62 -0.34
C ASP A 37 -19.22 4.20 -0.69
N PHE A 38 -18.69 4.64 -1.83
CA PHE A 38 -17.27 4.47 -2.11
C PHE A 38 -16.43 5.37 -1.18
N SER A 39 -15.50 4.76 -0.44
CA SER A 39 -14.53 5.45 0.41
C SER A 39 -13.11 5.18 -0.09
N LEU A 40 -12.27 6.22 -0.03
CA LEU A 40 -10.85 6.14 -0.37
C LEU A 40 -10.01 6.26 0.89
N PHE A 41 -9.07 5.35 1.09
CA PHE A 41 -8.16 5.35 2.23
C PHE A 41 -6.71 5.52 1.78
N HIS A 42 -6.01 6.44 2.42
CA HIS A 42 -4.58 6.63 2.28
C HIS A 42 -3.86 5.73 3.29
N LEU A 43 -3.07 4.78 2.78
CA LEU A 43 -2.29 3.85 3.59
C LEU A 43 -0.85 4.36 3.69
N ILE A 44 -0.42 4.69 4.90
CA ILE A 44 0.92 5.16 5.19
C ILE A 44 1.67 4.02 5.88
N PRO A 45 2.49 3.24 5.17
CA PRO A 45 3.23 2.13 5.76
C PRO A 45 4.28 2.67 6.75
N GLU A 46 4.33 2.07 7.94
CA GLU A 46 5.29 2.42 9.01
C GLU A 46 6.41 1.38 9.12
N GLN A 47 6.08 0.11 8.86
CA GLN A 47 7.04 -1.01 8.80
C GLN A 47 6.43 -2.12 7.96
N GLY A 48 7.26 -2.75 7.12
CA GLY A 48 6.90 -3.89 6.30
C GLY A 48 8.00 -4.95 6.26
N LEU A 49 7.61 -6.16 5.82
CA LEU A 49 8.52 -7.25 5.52
C LEU A 49 8.44 -7.54 4.03
N PHE A 50 9.56 -7.45 3.33
CA PHE A 50 9.66 -7.82 1.93
C PHE A 50 10.32 -9.19 1.81
N VAL A 51 9.66 -10.16 1.18
CA VAL A 51 10.21 -11.50 0.96
C VAL A 51 10.38 -11.73 -0.53
N LYS A 52 11.63 -11.96 -0.97
CA LYS A 52 11.96 -12.21 -2.38
C LYS A 52 12.00 -13.71 -2.73
N GLY A 53 12.32 -14.56 -1.74
CA GLY A 53 12.49 -16.00 -1.91
C GLY A 53 12.84 -16.68 -0.58
N PHE A 54 13.09 -17.99 -0.61
CA PHE A 54 13.47 -18.74 0.59
C PHE A 54 14.72 -18.14 1.26
N GLY A 55 14.63 -17.86 2.56
CA GLY A 55 15.72 -17.23 3.34
C GLY A 55 15.99 -15.76 3.01
N GLN A 56 15.17 -15.11 2.19
CA GLN A 56 15.38 -13.74 1.71
C GLN A 56 14.22 -12.85 2.13
N ALA A 57 14.23 -12.45 3.40
CA ALA A 57 13.28 -11.51 4.00
C ALA A 57 14.02 -10.25 4.45
N PHE A 58 13.39 -9.08 4.29
CA PHE A 58 14.02 -7.79 4.54
C PHE A 58 13.03 -6.89 5.28
N GLU A 59 13.46 -6.26 6.36
CA GLU A 59 12.65 -5.24 7.02
C GLU A 59 12.72 -3.95 6.21
N VAL A 60 11.55 -3.35 5.96
CA VAL A 60 11.39 -2.14 5.16
C VAL A 60 10.79 -1.06 6.04
N MET A 61 11.55 0.02 6.24
CA MET A 61 11.12 1.22 6.96
C MET A 61 10.89 2.41 6.00
N PRO A 62 10.04 3.39 6.38
CA PRO A 62 9.56 4.45 5.49
C PRO A 62 10.65 5.45 5.09
N ASN A 63 11.73 5.53 5.87
CA ASN A 63 12.87 6.42 5.71
C ASN A 63 14.00 5.83 4.83
N ARG A 64 13.69 4.88 3.93
CA ARG A 64 14.64 4.24 2.99
C ARG A 64 15.80 3.48 3.63
N GLN A 65 15.75 3.22 4.93
CA GLN A 65 16.65 2.28 5.53
C GLN A 65 16.05 0.88 5.34
N ILE A 66 16.46 0.22 4.25
CA ILE A 66 16.26 -1.22 4.09
C ILE A 66 17.34 -1.86 4.94
N ASP A 67 17.02 -2.18 6.18
CA ASP A 67 17.89 -3.01 6.99
C ASP A 67 17.74 -4.45 6.48
N ILE A 68 18.83 -4.97 5.92
CA ILE A 68 18.89 -6.35 5.45
C ILE A 68 18.97 -7.24 6.69
N VAL A 69 17.83 -7.73 7.16
CA VAL A 69 17.80 -8.80 8.15
C VAL A 69 17.99 -10.12 7.42
N HIS A 70 19.23 -10.63 7.34
CA HIS A 70 19.46 -12.02 6.90
C HIS A 70 18.86 -12.96 7.95
N LEU A 71 17.63 -13.43 7.72
CA LEU A 71 17.03 -14.52 8.49
C LEU A 71 17.67 -15.84 8.03
N ASP A 72 18.83 -16.19 8.60
CA ASP A 72 19.57 -17.42 8.27
C ASP A 72 18.85 -18.72 8.68
N GLN A 73 17.75 -18.66 9.46
CA GLN A 73 16.99 -19.85 9.87
C GLN A 73 15.48 -19.66 9.77
N GLY A 74 14.89 -20.18 8.68
CA GLY A 74 13.44 -20.28 8.49
C GLY A 74 12.85 -21.65 8.83
N HIS A 75 13.67 -22.69 9.00
CA HIS A 75 13.23 -24.05 9.28
C HIS A 75 14.09 -24.71 10.36
N ILE A 76 13.55 -24.80 11.58
CA ILE A 76 13.99 -25.81 12.56
C ILE A 76 13.09 -27.03 12.30
N LYS A 77 13.69 -28.20 12.06
CA LYS A 77 12.97 -29.46 11.86
C LYS A 77 12.16 -29.85 13.09
#